data_AF-A0A821QBX8-F1
#
_entry.id   AF-A0A821QBX8-F1
#
_cell.length_a   1.000
_cell.length_b   1.000
_cell.length_c   1.000
_cell.angle_alpha   90.00
_cell.angle_beta   90.00
_cell.angle_gamma   90.00
#
_symmetry.space_group_name_H-M   'P 1'
#
loop_
_entity.id
_entity.type
_entity.pdbx_description
1 polymer ?
#
loop_
_entity_poly.entity_id
_entity_poly.type
_entity_poly.pdbx_seq_one_letter_code
_entity_poly.pdbx_strand_id
1 'polypeptide(L)'
;FLKQPPYRLYSSQIISSSLKSNPSNIIYSSQKVADILQKPSDCLQVFDDYLTDNEYNNFLKEIDGYMKRKRYEYSHWDNAIHGYRESERSEWTQENQQVLSRIRQLAFDDPTQTLMHVHVLDIAKDGYIKPHIDAIRYCGTTIAGLSLLSSCVMRFVHKDDKTLFVDVLLKPKSLYIMK
;
A
#
# COMPACT_ATOMS: atom_id res chain seq x y z
N PHE A 1 37.46 24.33 17.92
CA PHE A 1 38.17 23.13 18.42
C PHE A 1 37.30 22.45 19.49
N LEU A 2 36.70 21.32 19.10
CA LEU A 2 36.15 20.19 19.88
C LEU A 2 35.55 20.43 21.29
N LYS A 3 34.27 20.11 21.45
CA LYS A 3 33.81 18.86 22.12
C LYS A 3 32.27 18.75 22.06
N GLN A 4 31.77 17.74 21.36
CA GLN A 4 30.39 17.27 21.43
C GLN A 4 30.16 16.44 22.71
N PRO A 5 28.95 16.44 23.30
CA PRO A 5 28.55 15.45 24.31
C PRO A 5 27.99 14.17 23.64
N PRO A 6 27.98 13.03 24.35
CA PRO A 6 27.72 11.73 23.76
C PRO A 6 26.22 11.47 23.65
N TYR A 7 25.68 11.44 22.43
CA TYR A 7 24.37 10.84 22.22
C TYR A 7 24.54 9.31 22.17
N ARG A 8 23.97 8.66 23.19
CA ARG A 8 23.73 7.22 23.25
C ARG A 8 23.09 6.76 21.95
N LEU A 9 23.79 5.90 21.23
CA LEU A 9 23.21 5.05 20.20
C LEU A 9 22.19 4.14 20.89
N TYR A 10 20.91 4.42 20.72
CA TYR A 10 19.91 3.38 20.91
C TYR A 10 20.09 2.39 19.76
N SER A 11 20.58 1.21 20.10
CA SER A 11 20.44 0.01 19.29
C SER A 11 18.95 -0.22 19.07
N SER A 12 18.41 0.27 17.94
CA SER A 12 17.21 -0.31 17.38
C SER A 12 17.64 -1.69 16.88
N GLN A 13 17.36 -2.71 17.69
CA GLN A 13 17.29 -4.07 17.19
C GLN A 13 16.43 -4.03 15.93
N ILE A 14 17.12 -4.15 14.80
CA ILE A 14 16.49 -4.31 13.50
C ILE A 14 15.58 -5.52 13.68
N ILE A 15 14.27 -5.30 13.68
CA ILE A 15 13.28 -6.36 13.52
C ILE A 15 13.42 -6.82 12.07
N SER A 16 14.51 -7.53 11.81
CA SER A 16 14.78 -8.32 10.61
C SER A 16 14.32 -9.76 10.88
N SER A 17 13.21 -9.93 11.60
CA SER A 17 12.51 -11.21 11.66
C SER A 17 11.56 -11.27 10.46
N SER A 18 12.17 -11.51 9.29
CA SER A 18 11.61 -12.12 8.09
C SER A 18 10.11 -11.91 7.84
N LEU A 19 9.72 -10.68 7.51
CA LEU A 19 8.51 -10.46 6.71
C LEU A 19 8.80 -11.09 5.33
N LYS A 20 8.32 -12.32 5.10
CA LYS A 20 8.39 -12.96 3.79
C LYS A 20 7.13 -12.60 3.01
N SER A 21 7.30 -12.20 1.76
CA SER A 21 6.17 -12.09 0.84
C SER A 21 5.45 -13.44 0.77
N ASN A 22 4.12 -13.43 0.78
CA ASN A 22 3.33 -14.66 0.80
C ASN A 22 2.85 -15.03 -0.62
N PRO A 23 3.43 -16.06 -1.27
CA PRO A 23 3.01 -16.45 -2.62
C PRO A 23 1.59 -17.04 -2.66
N SER A 24 1.01 -17.48 -1.53
CA SER A 24 -0.34 -18.10 -1.54
C SER A 24 -1.46 -17.13 -1.90
N ASN A 25 -1.21 -15.82 -1.84
CA ASN A 25 -2.21 -14.80 -2.19
C ASN A 25 -2.08 -14.31 -3.63
N ILE A 26 -1.16 -14.88 -4.41
CA ILE A 26 -0.88 -14.46 -5.78
C ILE A 26 -1.23 -15.62 -6.71
N ILE A 27 -2.17 -15.37 -7.63
CA ILE A 27 -2.60 -16.33 -8.64
C ILE A 27 -2.16 -15.81 -10.00
N TYR A 28 -1.40 -16.63 -10.72
CA TYR A 28 -0.88 -16.31 -12.06
C TYR A 28 -1.79 -16.91 -13.12
N SER A 29 -2.03 -16.19 -14.23
CA SER A 29 -2.87 -16.69 -15.32
C SER A 29 -2.27 -17.89 -16.07
N SER A 30 -0.95 -18.07 -16.00
CA SER A 30 -0.23 -19.20 -16.58
C SER A 30 1.13 -19.40 -15.93
N GLN A 31 1.72 -20.59 -16.13
CA GLN A 31 3.10 -20.86 -15.72
C GLN A 31 4.08 -19.89 -16.38
N LYS A 32 3.87 -19.54 -17.66
CA LYS A 32 4.67 -18.53 -18.36
C LYS A 32 4.66 -17.18 -17.63
N VAL A 33 3.49 -16.75 -17.15
CA VAL A 33 3.37 -15.53 -16.35
C VAL A 33 4.12 -15.71 -15.04
N ALA A 34 3.94 -16.83 -14.35
CA ALA A 34 4.68 -17.14 -13.12
C ALA A 34 6.21 -17.15 -13.34
N ASP A 35 6.72 -17.58 -14.49
CA ASP A 35 8.16 -17.63 -14.79
C ASP A 35 8.73 -16.24 -15.14
N ILE A 36 7.99 -15.44 -15.92
CA ILE A 36 8.29 -14.01 -16.14
C ILE A 36 8.33 -13.29 -14.78
N LEU A 37 7.38 -13.68 -13.93
CA LEU A 37 7.12 -13.17 -12.60
C LEU A 37 7.70 -14.07 -11.50
N GLN A 38 8.84 -14.73 -11.73
CA GLN A 38 9.63 -15.38 -10.67
C GLN A 38 10.76 -14.49 -10.12
N LYS A 39 11.08 -13.39 -10.81
CA LYS A 39 11.87 -12.24 -10.30
C LYS A 39 11.13 -11.13 -9.50
N PRO A 40 9.79 -11.00 -9.50
CA PRO A 40 9.03 -9.91 -8.91
C PRO A 40 8.81 -10.08 -7.42
N SER A 41 9.51 -11.00 -6.75
CA SER A 41 9.92 -10.73 -5.36
C SER A 41 10.44 -9.31 -5.20
N ASP A 42 10.98 -8.71 -6.28
CA ASP A 42 11.44 -7.33 -6.34
C ASP A 42 10.38 -6.32 -6.87
N CYS A 43 9.41 -6.73 -7.71
CA CYS A 43 8.44 -5.82 -8.36
C CYS A 43 7.04 -5.81 -7.71
N LEU A 44 6.59 -6.91 -7.11
CA LEU A 44 5.29 -7.02 -6.45
C LEU A 44 5.41 -7.87 -5.20
N GLN A 45 5.33 -7.22 -4.05
CA GLN A 45 5.43 -7.85 -2.74
C GLN A 45 4.10 -7.71 -2.00
N VAL A 46 3.67 -8.77 -1.33
CA VAL A 46 2.47 -8.76 -0.48
C VAL A 46 2.81 -9.38 0.87
N PHE A 47 2.59 -8.61 1.93
CA PHE A 47 2.77 -9.00 3.32
C PHE A 47 1.40 -9.14 3.95
N ASP A 48 1.01 -10.38 4.28
CA ASP A 48 -0.16 -10.63 5.13
C ASP A 48 0.12 -10.19 6.56
N ASP A 49 -0.95 -9.78 7.26
CA ASP A 49 -0.91 -9.44 8.69
C ASP A 49 0.23 -8.46 9.04
N TYR A 50 0.51 -7.51 8.14
CA TYR A 50 1.57 -6.52 8.29
C TYR A 50 1.30 -5.57 9.46
N LEU A 51 0.02 -5.25 9.68
CA LEU A 51 -0.42 -4.48 10.84
C LEU A 51 -0.73 -5.42 12.00
N THR A 52 -0.24 -5.08 13.18
CA THR A 52 -0.76 -5.64 14.43
C THR A 52 -2.21 -5.20 14.64
N ASP A 53 -2.95 -5.91 15.51
CA ASP A 53 -4.34 -5.54 15.85
C ASP A 53 -4.45 -4.11 16.39
N ASN A 54 -3.46 -3.68 17.19
CA ASN A 54 -3.44 -2.34 17.75
C ASN A 54 -3.21 -1.27 16.66
N GLU A 55 -2.23 -1.47 15.79
CA GLU A 55 -1.97 -0.56 14.66
C GLU A 55 -3.17 -0.48 13.73
N TYR A 56 -3.78 -1.62 13.40
CA TYR A 56 -5.00 -1.68 12.60
C TYR A 56 -6.14 -0.85 13.19
N ASN A 57 -6.42 -1.02 14.48
CA ASN A 57 -7.49 -0.28 15.17
C ASN A 57 -7.19 1.22 15.27
N ASN A 58 -5.91 1.61 15.44
CA ASN A 58 -5.51 3.02 15.46
C ASN A 58 -5.72 3.69 14.10
N PHE A 59 -5.40 3.02 12.99
CA PHE A 59 -5.73 3.51 11.64
C PHE A 59 -7.24 3.68 11.46
N LEU A 60 -8.03 2.67 11.81
CA LEU A 60 -9.49 2.76 11.67
C LEU A 60 -10.09 3.92 12.45
N LYS A 61 -9.67 4.11 13.71
CA LYS A 61 -10.16 5.19 14.57
C LYS A 61 -9.83 6.57 14.00
N GLU A 62 -8.60 6.76 13.53
CA GLU A 62 -8.17 8.04 12.97
C GLU A 62 -8.87 8.32 11.63
N ILE A 63 -8.89 7.35 10.71
CA ILE A 63 -9.48 7.48 9.38
C ILE A 63 -10.98 7.74 9.47
N ASP A 64 -11.71 6.98 10.28
CA ASP A 64 -13.16 7.17 10.45
C ASP A 64 -13.49 8.59 10.97
N GLY A 65 -12.60 9.16 11.78
CA GLY A 65 -12.75 10.51 12.33
C GLY A 65 -12.94 11.61 11.27
N TYR A 66 -12.40 11.44 10.07
CA TYR A 66 -12.58 12.39 8.96
C TYR A 66 -13.32 11.81 7.74
N MET A 67 -13.22 10.51 7.46
CA MET A 67 -13.85 9.91 6.29
C MET A 67 -15.38 9.80 6.41
N LYS A 68 -15.91 9.55 7.61
CA LYS A 68 -17.36 9.33 7.80
C LYS A 68 -18.25 10.50 7.38
N ARG A 69 -17.68 11.71 7.32
CA ARG A 69 -18.39 12.94 6.90
C ARG A 69 -18.40 13.13 5.38
N LYS A 70 -17.57 12.40 4.64
CA LYS A 70 -17.50 12.47 3.17
C LYS A 70 -18.58 11.57 2.56
N ARG A 71 -19.17 12.04 1.47
CA ARG A 71 -20.14 11.29 0.66
C ARG A 71 -19.40 10.46 -0.37
N TYR A 72 -20.00 9.32 -0.74
CA TYR A 72 -19.50 8.53 -1.86
C TYR A 72 -19.80 9.22 -3.19
N GLU A 73 -18.82 9.18 -4.08
CA GLU A 73 -18.83 9.72 -5.43
C GLU A 73 -18.96 8.56 -6.44
N TYR A 74 -19.85 8.75 -7.41
CA TYR A 74 -20.15 7.77 -8.46
C TYR A 74 -19.94 8.34 -9.87
N SER A 75 -19.55 9.61 -9.99
CA SER A 75 -19.33 10.30 -11.25
C SER A 75 -18.02 11.08 -11.17
N HIS A 76 -16.98 10.57 -11.84
CA HIS A 76 -15.69 11.24 -11.99
C HIS A 76 -15.28 11.29 -13.47
N TRP A 77 -14.48 12.30 -13.85
CA TRP A 77 -14.21 12.62 -15.26
C TRP A 77 -13.38 11.55 -16.00
N ASP A 78 -12.48 10.87 -15.28
CA ASP A 78 -11.68 9.74 -15.82
C ASP A 78 -12.37 8.39 -15.68
N ASN A 79 -13.46 8.34 -14.90
CA ASN A 79 -14.34 7.19 -14.69
C ASN A 79 -13.61 5.94 -14.17
N ALA A 80 -12.43 6.11 -13.54
CA ALA A 80 -11.56 5.02 -13.10
C ALA A 80 -12.04 4.36 -11.80
N ILE A 81 -12.59 5.13 -10.87
CA ILE A 81 -13.06 4.65 -9.56
C ILE A 81 -14.56 4.92 -9.42
N HIS A 82 -15.30 3.94 -8.91
CA HIS A 82 -16.75 3.96 -8.74
C HIS A 82 -17.12 3.70 -7.28
N GLY A 83 -18.05 4.49 -6.74
CA GLY A 83 -18.54 4.32 -5.37
C GLY A 83 -17.44 4.52 -4.35
N TYR A 84 -16.73 5.66 -4.41
CA TYR A 84 -15.59 5.93 -3.53
C TYR A 84 -15.71 7.26 -2.80
N ARG A 85 -14.99 7.41 -1.71
CA ARG A 85 -14.70 8.70 -1.10
C ARG A 85 -13.22 8.73 -0.77
N GLU A 86 -12.60 9.90 -0.88
CA GLU A 86 -11.15 10.00 -0.72
C GLU A 86 -10.71 11.21 0.08
N SER A 87 -9.50 11.14 0.63
CA SER A 87 -8.81 12.26 1.26
C SER A 87 -7.31 12.14 1.08
N GLU A 88 -6.63 13.28 0.97
CA GLU A 88 -5.18 13.37 1.10
C GLU A 88 -4.83 13.92 2.49
N ARG A 89 -3.84 13.31 3.15
CA ARG A 89 -3.48 13.65 4.55
C ARG A 89 -1.97 13.65 4.75
N SER A 90 -1.43 14.75 5.22
CA SER A 90 -0.03 14.88 5.67
C SER A 90 0.11 14.74 7.19
N GLU A 91 -0.96 15.01 7.94
CA GLU A 91 -0.98 14.92 9.40
C GLU A 91 -1.64 13.63 9.86
N TRP A 92 -0.88 12.87 10.65
CA TRP A 92 -1.25 11.59 11.25
C TRP A 92 -0.94 11.57 12.75
N THR A 93 -1.65 10.75 13.52
CA THR A 93 -1.29 10.45 14.91
C THR A 93 0.13 9.90 15.02
N GLN A 94 0.75 10.05 16.19
CA GLN A 94 2.12 9.58 16.40
C GLN A 94 2.26 8.08 16.14
N GLU A 95 1.26 7.29 16.54
CA GLU A 95 1.18 5.85 16.35
C GLU A 95 1.12 5.48 14.86
N ASN A 96 0.24 6.11 14.09
CA ASN A 96 0.11 5.83 12.67
C ASN A 96 1.30 6.35 11.86
N GLN A 97 1.92 7.46 12.29
CA GLN A 97 3.14 7.99 11.67
C GLN A 97 4.32 7.01 11.80
N GLN A 98 4.43 6.27 12.90
CA GLN A 98 5.45 5.23 13.06
C GLN A 98 5.28 4.09 12.04
N VAL A 99 4.03 3.65 11.81
CA VAL A 99 3.73 2.63 10.80
C VAL A 99 4.02 3.15 9.39
N LEU A 100 3.58 4.36 9.07
CA LEU A 100 3.85 4.98 7.77
C LEU A 100 5.37 5.12 7.54
N SER A 101 6.13 5.51 8.57
CA SER A 101 7.61 5.55 8.49
C SER A 101 8.22 4.18 8.20
N ARG A 102 7.72 3.12 8.86
CA ARG A 102 8.17 1.73 8.63
C ARG A 102 7.87 1.26 7.20
N ILE A 103 6.71 1.63 6.66
CA ILE A 103 6.34 1.34 5.26
C ILE A 103 7.26 2.10 4.30
N ARG A 104 7.54 3.38 4.56
CA ARG A 104 8.44 4.17 3.72
C ARG A 104 9.83 3.55 3.64
N GLN A 105 10.38 3.13 4.78
CA GLN A 105 11.68 2.47 4.88
C GLN A 105 11.72 1.10 4.19
N LEU A 106 10.59 0.37 4.20
CA LEU A 106 10.50 -0.95 3.57
C LEU A 106 10.33 -0.85 2.06
N ALA A 107 9.48 0.07 1.59
CA ALA A 107 9.03 0.11 0.20
C ALA A 107 9.90 0.97 -0.71
N PHE A 108 10.40 2.11 -0.23
CA PHE A 108 11.03 3.12 -1.09
C PHE A 108 12.54 3.12 -0.92
N ASP A 109 13.27 3.18 -2.04
CA ASP A 109 14.73 3.19 -2.03
C ASP A 109 15.28 4.48 -1.37
N ASP A 110 14.60 5.61 -1.57
CA ASP A 110 14.79 6.85 -0.81
C ASP A 110 13.49 7.23 -0.06
N PRO A 111 13.39 6.89 1.24
CA PRO A 111 12.22 7.20 2.06
C PRO A 111 11.92 8.70 2.19
N THR A 112 12.86 9.58 1.82
CA THR A 112 12.69 11.04 1.90
C THR A 112 12.01 11.62 0.66
N GLN A 113 11.96 10.87 -0.44
CA GLN A 113 11.34 11.29 -1.72
C GLN A 113 9.90 10.77 -1.89
N THR A 114 9.21 10.44 -0.81
CA THR A 114 7.79 10.08 -0.87
C THR A 114 6.91 11.32 -0.94
N LEU A 115 5.73 11.20 -1.56
CA LEU A 115 4.72 12.25 -1.52
C LEU A 115 4.41 12.64 -0.07
N MET A 116 4.29 13.96 0.16
CA MET A 116 4.00 14.51 1.48
C MET A 116 2.64 14.04 2.02
N HIS A 117 1.66 13.93 1.13
CA HIS A 117 0.32 13.49 1.47
C HIS A 117 0.16 12.00 1.21
N VAL A 118 -0.39 11.29 2.20
CA VAL A 118 -0.86 9.91 2.04
C VAL A 118 -2.30 9.97 1.53
N HIS A 119 -2.57 9.26 0.46
CA HIS A 119 -3.90 9.10 -0.11
C HIS A 119 -4.68 8.03 0.66
N VAL A 120 -5.90 8.37 1.05
CA VAL A 120 -6.84 7.48 1.74
C VAL A 120 -8.05 7.32 0.86
N LEU A 121 -8.24 6.11 0.36
CA LEU A 121 -9.35 5.74 -0.50
C LEU A 121 -10.27 4.77 0.25
N ASP A 122 -11.54 5.11 0.34
CA ASP A 122 -12.59 4.26 0.90
C ASP A 122 -13.59 3.93 -0.21
N ILE A 123 -13.78 2.64 -0.45
CA ILE A 123 -14.60 2.09 -1.52
C ILE A 123 -15.85 1.48 -0.88
N ALA A 124 -17.02 1.88 -1.39
CA ALA A 124 -18.30 1.32 -0.99
C ALA A 124 -18.37 -0.19 -1.31
N LYS A 125 -19.32 -0.89 -0.67
CA LYS A 125 -19.51 -2.33 -0.85
C LYS A 125 -19.72 -2.74 -2.33
N ASP A 126 -20.39 -1.89 -3.10
CA ASP A 126 -20.66 -2.02 -4.53
C ASP A 126 -19.73 -1.17 -5.40
N GLY A 127 -18.77 -0.47 -4.78
CA GLY A 127 -17.74 0.29 -5.46
C GLY A 127 -16.63 -0.59 -6.01
N TYR A 128 -15.90 -0.08 -6.99
CA TYR A 128 -14.79 -0.79 -7.64
C TYR A 128 -13.84 0.17 -8.35
N ILE A 129 -12.64 -0.32 -8.62
CA ILE A 129 -11.61 0.37 -9.41
C ILE A 129 -11.49 -0.34 -10.75
N LYS A 130 -11.63 0.40 -11.85
CA LYS A 130 -11.42 -0.11 -13.22
C LYS A 130 -9.94 -0.26 -13.54
N PRO A 131 -9.59 -1.08 -14.56
CA PRO A 131 -8.21 -1.15 -15.04
C PRO A 131 -7.70 0.24 -15.44
N HIS A 132 -6.62 0.68 -14.81
CA HIS A 132 -5.96 1.95 -15.11
C HIS A 132 -4.45 1.81 -14.83
N ILE A 133 -3.69 2.80 -15.30
CA ILE A 133 -2.29 2.97 -14.95
C ILE A 133 -2.19 4.32 -14.27
N ASP A 134 -1.64 4.35 -13.08
CA ASP A 134 -1.38 5.58 -12.35
C ASP A 134 -0.61 6.59 -13.21
N ALA A 135 -0.98 7.86 -13.08
CA ALA A 135 -0.37 8.90 -13.87
C ALA A 135 1.10 9.10 -13.45
N ILE A 136 2.02 8.85 -14.39
CA ILE A 136 3.48 8.95 -14.20
C ILE A 136 3.93 10.31 -13.63
N ARG A 137 3.16 11.37 -13.88
CA ARG A 137 3.47 12.72 -13.37
C ARG A 137 3.25 12.87 -11.87
N TYR A 138 2.46 11.99 -11.26
CA TYR A 138 2.03 12.08 -9.86
C TYR A 138 2.47 10.86 -9.04
N CYS A 139 2.65 9.70 -9.68
CA CYS A 139 3.17 8.49 -9.03
C CYS A 139 4.63 8.26 -9.43
N GLY A 140 5.49 8.04 -8.44
CA GLY A 140 6.88 7.64 -8.65
C GLY A 140 7.00 6.19 -9.14
N THR A 141 8.21 5.63 -9.06
CA THR A 141 8.48 4.23 -9.44
C THR A 141 7.98 3.21 -8.42
N THR A 142 7.33 3.62 -7.33
CA THR A 142 6.91 2.71 -6.27
C THR A 142 5.57 3.14 -5.68
N ILE A 143 4.69 2.16 -5.49
CA ILE A 143 3.41 2.30 -4.81
C ILE A 143 3.37 1.32 -3.65
N ALA A 144 3.02 1.80 -2.46
CA ALA A 144 2.79 0.97 -1.29
C ALA A 144 1.38 1.24 -0.75
N GLY A 145 0.55 0.20 -0.64
CA GLY A 145 -0.83 0.31 -0.19
C GLY A 145 -1.15 -0.59 0.98
N LEU A 146 -1.75 -0.01 2.02
CA LEU A 146 -2.31 -0.75 3.15
C LEU A 146 -3.78 -1.08 2.88
N SER A 147 -4.16 -2.34 3.08
CA SER A 147 -5.54 -2.79 2.93
C SER A 147 -6.22 -2.91 4.30
N LEU A 148 -7.39 -2.28 4.43
CA LEU A 148 -8.19 -2.23 5.66
C LEU A 148 -9.60 -2.76 5.41
N LEU A 149 -10.34 -3.04 6.49
CA LEU A 149 -11.76 -3.45 6.52
C LEU A 149 -12.07 -4.81 5.88
N SER A 150 -12.12 -4.89 4.55
CA SER A 150 -12.57 -6.09 3.83
C SER A 150 -11.56 -6.53 2.78
N SER A 151 -11.48 -7.84 2.55
CA SER A 151 -10.61 -8.37 1.49
C SER A 151 -11.06 -7.94 0.10
N CYS A 152 -10.11 -7.71 -0.80
CA CYS A 152 -10.38 -7.45 -2.21
C CYS A 152 -9.38 -8.19 -3.12
N VAL A 153 -9.70 -8.27 -4.41
CA VAL A 153 -8.78 -8.81 -5.43
C VAL A 153 -8.26 -7.66 -6.27
N MET A 154 -6.94 -7.49 -6.31
CA MET A 154 -6.26 -6.59 -7.22
C MET A 154 -5.72 -7.38 -8.40
N ARG A 155 -6.14 -7.02 -9.62
CA ARG A 155 -5.73 -7.68 -10.86
C ARG A 155 -4.76 -6.81 -11.64
N PHE A 156 -3.56 -7.32 -11.87
CA PHE A 156 -2.58 -6.73 -12.78
C PHE A 156 -2.70 -7.41 -14.14
N VAL A 157 -2.86 -6.64 -15.21
CA VAL A 157 -2.98 -7.16 -16.58
C VAL A 157 -1.91 -6.51 -17.44
N HIS A 158 -1.20 -7.30 -18.25
CA HIS A 158 -0.23 -6.76 -19.20
C HIS A 158 -0.92 -5.79 -20.16
N LYS A 159 -0.26 -4.67 -20.47
CA LYS A 159 -0.85 -3.60 -21.28
C LYS A 159 -1.24 -4.09 -22.67
N ASP A 160 -0.39 -4.90 -23.30
CA ASP A 160 -0.55 -5.33 -24.69
C ASP A 160 -1.10 -6.75 -24.84
N ASP A 161 -1.01 -7.59 -23.81
CA ASP A 161 -1.45 -8.99 -23.85
C ASP A 161 -2.37 -9.27 -22.66
N LYS A 162 -3.69 -9.18 -22.90
CA LYS A 162 -4.71 -9.31 -21.85
C LYS A 162 -4.84 -10.74 -21.30
N THR A 163 -4.18 -11.71 -21.91
CA THR A 163 -4.12 -13.09 -21.39
C THR A 163 -3.12 -13.23 -20.26
N LEU A 164 -2.16 -12.30 -20.16
CA LEU A 164 -1.15 -12.26 -19.11
C LEU A 164 -1.66 -11.40 -17.95
N PHE A 165 -2.04 -12.06 -16.85
CA PHE A 165 -2.51 -11.36 -15.66
C PHE A 165 -2.09 -12.06 -14.36
N VAL A 166 -2.12 -11.28 -13.28
CA VAL A 166 -1.89 -11.72 -11.91
C VAL A 166 -3.03 -11.20 -11.05
N ASP A 167 -3.62 -12.10 -10.28
CA ASP A 167 -4.58 -11.75 -9.24
C ASP A 167 -3.91 -11.81 -7.87
N VAL A 168 -4.13 -10.76 -7.09
CA VAL A 168 -3.62 -10.65 -5.73
C VAL A 168 -4.78 -10.52 -4.77
N LEU A 169 -4.88 -11.44 -3.82
CA LEU A 169 -5.81 -11.33 -2.70
C LEU A 169 -5.20 -10.40 -1.63
N LEU A 170 -5.80 -9.23 -1.46
CA LEU A 170 -5.45 -8.26 -0.44
C LEU A 170 -6.41 -8.44 0.74
N LYS A 171 -5.91 -8.94 1.87
CA LYS A 171 -6.69 -9.15 3.10
C LYS A 171 -6.63 -7.90 3.98
N PRO A 172 -7.57 -7.69 4.92
CA PRO A 172 -7.38 -6.67 5.96
C PRO A 172 -6.02 -6.86 6.65
N LYS A 173 -5.33 -5.76 6.95
CA LYS A 173 -3.97 -5.69 7.50
C LYS A 173 -2.85 -6.04 6.52
N SER A 174 -3.15 -6.34 5.25
CA SER A 174 -2.08 -6.58 4.28
C SER A 174 -1.42 -5.29 3.80
N LEU A 175 -0.13 -5.37 3.50
CA LEU A 175 0.63 -4.36 2.76
C LEU A 175 1.00 -4.93 1.40
N TYR A 176 0.67 -4.23 0.32
CA TYR A 176 1.26 -4.52 -0.99
C TYR A 176 2.25 -3.42 -1.38
N ILE A 177 3.30 -3.81 -2.10
CA ILE A 177 4.31 -2.91 -2.67
C ILE A 177 4.49 -3.29 -4.13
N MET A 178 4.39 -2.29 -5.01
CA MET A 178 4.65 -2.41 -6.44
C MET A 178 5.83 -1.50 -6.81
N LYS A 179 6.84 -2.05 -7.50
CA LYS A 179 8.03 -1.37 -8.03
C LYS A 179 8.16 -1.60 -9.53
#